data_AF-L7KKC1-F1
#
_entry.id   AF-L7KKC1-F1
#
_cell.length_a   1.000
_cell.length_b   1.000
_cell.length_c   1.000
_cell.angle_alpha   90.00
_cell.angle_beta   90.00
_cell.angle_gamma   90.00
#
_symmetry.space_group_name_H-M   'P 1'
#
loop_
_entity.id
_entity.type
_entity.pdbx_description
1 polymer ?
#
loop_
_entity_poly.entity_id
_entity_poly.type
_entity_poly.pdbx_seq_one_letter_code
_entity_poly.pdbx_strand_id
1 'polypeptide(L)'
;MRPDLSATINRFHAAGFEMVVVGDIHDRDRKPMLIIGERESKPDSAPPTTPAPATAGQNASPPPPPAAVNVPTPAKRTVGKLPKGIVAVEALADPSTFPPRSPEGKLQRKIDKNGGVWEHAALFDLAGNPVPAILKPTRFGFAWAVYANQKCTGKVVQWVGYSSAHNLQMRIKTVESKGYRIGIVRARSQAQAIQEGRKKSAKVTRTDGGFDPEAEVVKVFAPELY
;
A
#
# COMPACT_ATOMS: atom_id res chain seq x y z
N MET A 1 -27.47 -21.73 6.95
CA MET A 1 -27.05 -20.94 8.13
C MET A 1 -25.61 -20.51 7.91
N ARG A 2 -25.34 -19.20 7.77
CA ARG A 2 -23.94 -18.72 7.69
C ARG A 2 -23.38 -18.64 9.11
N PRO A 3 -22.13 -19.08 9.36
CA PRO A 3 -21.50 -18.92 10.67
C PRO A 3 -21.37 -17.43 11.00
N ASP A 4 -21.62 -17.09 12.26
CA ASP A 4 -21.46 -15.73 12.78
C ASP A 4 -20.00 -15.29 12.61
N LEU A 5 -19.80 -14.23 11.83
CA LEU A 5 -18.49 -13.67 11.52
C LEU A 5 -17.76 -13.30 12.82
N SER A 6 -18.49 -12.83 13.83
CA SER A 6 -17.98 -12.44 15.15
C SER A 6 -17.43 -13.65 15.89
N ALA A 7 -18.13 -14.78 15.85
CA ALA A 7 -17.69 -16.03 16.45
C ALA A 7 -16.45 -16.60 15.73
N THR A 8 -16.36 -16.40 14.42
CA THR A 8 -15.19 -16.80 13.62
C THR A 8 -13.98 -15.97 13.98
N ILE A 9 -14.12 -14.64 14.00
CA ILE A 9 -13.05 -13.70 14.41
C ILE A 9 -12.53 -14.04 15.82
N ASN A 10 -13.43 -14.31 16.77
CA ASN A 10 -13.04 -14.64 18.15
C ASN A 10 -12.28 -15.98 18.25
N ARG A 11 -12.64 -16.99 17.43
CA ARG A 11 -11.90 -18.27 17.40
C ARG A 11 -10.49 -18.11 16.84
N PHE A 12 -10.29 -17.27 15.83
CA PHE A 12 -8.97 -17.01 15.26
C PHE A 12 -8.08 -16.16 16.18
N HIS A 13 -8.66 -15.16 16.87
CA HIS A 13 -7.93 -14.42 17.91
C HIS A 13 -7.51 -15.31 19.08
N ALA A 14 -8.38 -16.22 19.53
CA ALA A 14 -8.05 -17.20 20.58
C ALA A 14 -6.97 -18.20 20.14
N ALA A 15 -6.84 -18.44 18.83
CA ALA A 15 -5.79 -19.25 18.23
C ALA A 15 -4.49 -18.48 17.91
N GLY A 16 -4.41 -17.20 18.30
CA GLY A 16 -3.18 -16.39 18.19
C GLY A 16 -2.93 -15.80 16.81
N PHE A 17 -3.93 -15.77 15.92
CA PHE A 17 -3.82 -15.12 14.61
C PHE A 17 -4.23 -13.64 14.70
N GLU A 18 -3.44 -12.76 14.07
CA GLU A 18 -3.83 -11.37 13.87
C GLU A 18 -4.63 -11.24 12.58
N MET A 19 -5.86 -10.75 12.70
CA MET A 19 -6.77 -10.57 11.57
C MET A 19 -7.01 -9.09 11.30
N VAL A 20 -6.69 -8.65 10.09
CA VAL A 20 -7.02 -7.32 9.60
C VAL A 20 -8.25 -7.43 8.71
N VAL A 21 -9.37 -6.87 9.19
CA VAL A 21 -10.58 -6.72 8.38
C VAL A 21 -10.41 -5.49 7.49
N VAL A 22 -10.13 -5.71 6.21
CA VAL A 22 -10.12 -4.63 5.22
C VAL A 22 -11.51 -4.59 4.58
N GLY A 23 -12.22 -3.48 4.79
CA GLY A 23 -13.47 -3.26 4.08
C GLY A 23 -13.21 -3.15 2.59
N ASP A 24 -13.79 -4.03 1.78
CA ASP A 24 -13.75 -3.89 0.33
C ASP A 24 -14.65 -2.70 -0.06
N ILE A 25 -14.02 -1.60 -0.44
CA ILE A 25 -14.69 -0.36 -0.88
C ILE A 25 -15.43 -0.56 -2.23
N HIS A 26 -15.17 -1.66 -2.94
CA HIS A 26 -15.79 -1.97 -4.22
C HIS A 26 -16.90 -3.04 -4.15
N ASP A 27 -17.14 -3.66 -3.00
CA ASP A 27 -18.29 -4.54 -2.81
C ASP A 27 -19.56 -3.72 -2.47
N ARG A 28 -20.56 -3.74 -3.35
CA ARG A 28 -21.86 -3.11 -3.11
C ARG A 28 -22.57 -3.68 -1.89
N ASP A 29 -22.26 -4.92 -1.51
CA ASP A 29 -22.82 -5.60 -0.33
C ASP A 29 -21.99 -5.38 0.95
N ARG A 30 -20.87 -4.64 0.88
CA ARG A 30 -19.92 -4.41 1.99
C ARG A 30 -19.50 -5.68 2.73
N LYS A 31 -19.23 -6.79 2.03
CA LYS A 31 -18.73 -7.98 2.71
C LYS A 31 -17.30 -7.70 3.19
N PRO A 32 -17.00 -7.84 4.49
CA PRO A 32 -15.65 -7.67 4.98
C PRO A 32 -14.74 -8.75 4.40
N MET A 33 -13.61 -8.37 3.80
CA MET A 33 -12.57 -9.33 3.46
C MET A 33 -11.77 -9.66 4.71
N LEU A 34 -11.69 -10.96 5.00
CA LEU A 34 -10.80 -11.51 6.01
C LEU A 34 -9.40 -11.67 5.40
N ILE A 35 -8.40 -10.99 5.96
CA ILE A 35 -7.00 -11.30 5.67
C ILE A 35 -6.46 -12.01 6.91
N ILE A 36 -6.18 -13.31 6.77
CA ILE A 36 -5.52 -14.12 7.80
C ILE A 36 -4.01 -14.01 7.55
N GLY A 37 -3.27 -13.41 8.49
CA GLY A 37 -1.81 -13.48 8.50
C GLY A 37 -1.36 -14.79 9.14
N GLU A 38 -0.55 -15.60 8.44
CA GLU A 38 0.08 -16.78 9.04
C GLU A 38 1.23 -16.40 9.98
N ARG A 39 1.41 -17.24 11.01
CA ARG A 39 2.49 -17.16 12.00
C ARG A 39 3.83 -17.56 11.38
N GLU A 40 4.88 -16.77 11.60
CA GLU A 40 6.26 -17.20 11.37
C GLU A 40 6.56 -18.46 12.19
N SER A 41 6.75 -19.58 11.49
CA SER A 41 7.36 -20.78 12.06
C SER A 41 8.88 -20.61 11.98
N LYS A 42 9.52 -20.69 13.15
CA LYS A 42 10.97 -20.62 13.34
C LYS A 42 11.64 -21.80 12.61
N PRO A 43 12.53 -21.59 11.62
CA PRO A 43 13.16 -22.72 10.94
C PRO A 43 14.29 -23.32 11.79
N ASP A 44 14.18 -24.63 12.03
CA ASP A 44 15.27 -25.48 12.52
C ASP A 44 16.40 -25.54 11.47
N SER A 45 17.63 -25.45 11.96
CA SER A 45 18.84 -25.32 11.16
C SER A 45 19.32 -26.67 10.60
N ALA A 46 19.58 -26.74 9.30
CA ALA A 46 20.51 -27.70 8.69
C ALA A 46 21.32 -27.02 7.58
N PRO A 47 22.65 -27.22 7.51
CA PRO A 47 23.51 -26.51 6.56
C PRO A 47 23.45 -27.14 5.15
N PRO A 48 23.53 -26.34 4.07
CA PRO A 48 23.57 -26.84 2.70
C PRO A 48 24.98 -27.26 2.24
N THR A 49 25.04 -28.40 1.56
CA THR A 49 26.22 -28.94 0.87
C THR A 49 26.52 -28.17 -0.41
N THR A 50 27.78 -27.75 -0.59
CA THR A 50 28.34 -27.09 -1.77
C THR A 50 28.47 -28.03 -2.97
N PRO A 51 28.19 -27.57 -4.20
CA PRO A 51 28.84 -28.08 -5.40
C PRO A 51 29.74 -27.04 -6.10
N ALA A 52 30.78 -27.58 -6.71
CA ALA A 52 31.94 -26.94 -7.35
C ALA A 52 31.64 -26.15 -8.65
N PRO A 53 32.58 -25.30 -9.14
CA PRO A 53 32.36 -24.44 -10.29
C PRO A 53 32.69 -25.15 -11.62
N ALA A 54 31.86 -24.95 -12.63
CA ALA A 54 32.16 -25.31 -14.02
C ALA A 54 32.48 -24.06 -14.84
N THR A 55 33.55 -24.16 -15.61
CA THR A 55 34.26 -23.10 -16.34
C THR A 55 33.59 -22.73 -17.67
N ALA A 56 33.64 -21.43 -17.94
CA ALA A 56 33.59 -20.65 -19.18
C ALA A 56 33.25 -21.31 -20.54
N GLY A 57 32.37 -20.62 -21.28
CA GLY A 57 32.20 -20.78 -22.72
C GLY A 57 31.44 -19.63 -23.40
N GLN A 58 32.21 -18.72 -24.01
CA GLN A 58 31.97 -18.08 -25.33
C GLN A 58 30.93 -16.95 -25.52
N ASN A 59 31.49 -15.80 -25.92
CA ASN A 59 31.09 -14.90 -27.02
C ASN A 59 29.60 -14.70 -27.32
N ALA A 60 29.07 -13.54 -26.92
CA ALA A 60 27.93 -12.91 -27.58
C ALA A 60 28.20 -11.43 -27.81
N SER A 61 28.10 -11.02 -29.07
CA SER A 61 28.24 -9.63 -29.55
C SER A 61 27.24 -8.67 -28.90
N PRO A 62 27.58 -7.38 -28.76
CA PRO A 62 26.65 -6.38 -28.22
C PRO A 62 25.44 -6.16 -29.15
N PRO A 63 24.22 -6.05 -28.61
CA PRO A 63 23.05 -5.71 -29.41
C PRO A 63 23.11 -4.25 -29.91
N PRO A 64 22.54 -3.96 -31.09
CA PRO A 64 22.46 -2.59 -31.61
C PRO A 64 21.58 -1.69 -30.73
N PRO A 65 21.82 -0.37 -30.71
CA PRO A 65 21.02 0.57 -29.94
C PRO A 65 19.56 0.60 -30.42
N PRO A 66 18.59 0.81 -29.51
CA PRO A 66 17.17 0.78 -29.85
C PRO A 66 16.80 1.90 -30.82
N ALA A 67 16.00 1.55 -31.83
CA ALA A 67 15.37 2.50 -32.74
C ALA A 67 14.52 3.50 -31.95
N ALA A 68 14.62 4.78 -32.32
CA ALA A 68 13.85 5.86 -31.74
C ALA A 68 12.34 5.58 -31.86
N VAL A 69 11.70 5.28 -30.74
CA VAL A 69 10.25 5.18 -30.64
C VAL A 69 9.69 6.60 -30.73
N ASN A 70 8.96 6.87 -31.82
CA ASN A 70 8.14 8.07 -31.99
C ASN A 70 7.14 8.17 -30.83
N VAL A 71 7.36 9.12 -29.92
CA VAL A 71 6.43 9.44 -28.84
C VAL A 71 5.26 10.23 -29.45
N PRO A 72 4.02 9.73 -29.44
CA PRO A 72 2.88 10.55 -29.85
C PRO A 72 2.68 11.69 -28.83
N THR A 73 2.64 12.91 -29.37
CA THR A 73 2.31 14.16 -28.69
C THR A 73 1.07 14.01 -27.79
N PRO A 74 1.10 14.42 -26.51
CA PRO A 74 -0.08 14.35 -25.66
C PRO A 74 -1.14 15.34 -26.14
N ALA A 75 -2.31 14.81 -26.51
CA ALA A 75 -3.51 15.59 -26.78
C ALA A 75 -3.83 16.50 -25.59
N LYS A 76 -4.14 17.77 -25.87
CA LYS A 76 -4.62 18.76 -24.90
C LYS A 76 -5.85 18.20 -24.18
N ARG A 77 -5.66 17.75 -22.94
CA ARG A 77 -6.75 17.23 -22.11
C ARG A 77 -7.38 18.39 -21.35
N THR A 78 -8.59 18.74 -21.74
CA THR A 78 -9.46 19.71 -21.06
C THR A 78 -9.61 19.28 -19.60
N VAL A 79 -9.22 20.17 -18.68
CA VAL A 79 -9.31 19.97 -17.23
C VAL A 79 -10.78 19.88 -16.84
N GLY A 80 -11.28 18.64 -16.71
CA GLY A 80 -12.57 18.36 -16.12
C GLY A 80 -12.59 18.81 -14.67
N LYS A 81 -13.52 19.71 -14.36
CA LYS A 81 -13.83 20.25 -13.02
C LYS A 81 -13.87 19.11 -11.99
N LEU A 82 -12.95 19.13 -11.01
CA LEU A 82 -12.99 18.21 -9.86
C LEU A 82 -14.31 18.37 -9.09
N PRO A 83 -14.86 17.28 -8.51
CA PRO A 83 -16.02 17.39 -7.63
C PRO A 83 -15.71 18.34 -6.47
N LYS A 84 -16.54 19.38 -6.32
CA LYS A 84 -16.52 20.28 -5.17
C LYS A 84 -16.80 19.44 -3.91
N GLY A 85 -15.81 19.31 -3.03
CA GLY A 85 -15.97 18.57 -1.77
C GLY A 85 -14.67 18.07 -1.12
N ILE A 86 -13.55 18.04 -1.85
CA ILE A 86 -12.25 17.77 -1.24
C ILE A 86 -11.67 19.11 -0.80
N VAL A 87 -11.93 19.47 0.46
CA VAL A 87 -11.28 20.61 1.11
C VAL A 87 -9.77 20.41 1.01
N ALA A 88 -9.06 21.48 0.69
CA ALA A 88 -7.60 21.54 0.63
C ALA A 88 -6.99 20.95 1.90
N VAL A 89 -5.74 20.50 1.79
CA VAL A 89 -4.93 19.91 2.87
C VAL A 89 -4.86 20.89 4.05
N GLU A 90 -5.87 20.87 4.92
CA GLU A 90 -5.84 21.51 6.22
C GLU A 90 -4.62 20.93 6.93
N ALA A 91 -3.75 21.82 7.43
CA ALA A 91 -2.63 21.42 8.27
C ALA A 91 -3.15 20.41 9.30
N LEU A 92 -2.51 19.24 9.41
CA LEU A 92 -2.95 18.22 10.36
C LEU A 92 -3.09 18.88 11.73
N ALA A 93 -4.31 18.83 12.28
CA ALA A 93 -4.58 19.39 13.60
C ALA A 93 -3.61 18.80 14.63
N ASP A 94 -3.15 19.59 15.59
CA ASP A 94 -2.21 19.12 16.61
C ASP A 94 -2.82 17.92 17.36
N PRO A 95 -2.14 16.76 17.43
CA PRO A 95 -2.69 15.56 18.02
C PRO A 95 -3.01 15.70 19.52
N SER A 96 -2.38 16.67 20.21
CA SER A 96 -2.64 16.98 21.62
C SER A 96 -4.01 17.62 21.86
N THR A 97 -4.65 18.17 20.83
CA THR A 97 -5.94 18.85 20.94
C THR A 97 -7.15 17.93 20.79
N PHE A 98 -6.93 16.65 20.46
CA PHE A 98 -8.02 15.70 20.24
C PHE A 98 -8.74 15.33 21.54
N PRO A 99 -10.08 15.45 21.60
CA PRO A 99 -10.84 14.99 22.77
C PRO A 99 -10.59 13.49 23.01
N PRO A 100 -10.31 13.05 24.25
CA PRO A 100 -9.89 11.66 24.50
C PRO A 100 -10.96 10.61 24.17
N ARG A 101 -12.24 11.03 24.10
CA ARG A 101 -13.37 10.15 23.75
C ARG A 101 -13.77 10.22 22.28
N SER A 102 -13.22 11.15 21.50
CA SER A 102 -13.54 11.26 20.08
C SER A 102 -12.88 10.14 19.25
N PRO A 103 -13.38 9.86 18.04
CA PRO A 103 -12.78 8.87 17.15
C PRO A 103 -11.30 9.14 16.90
N GLU A 104 -10.93 10.40 16.65
CA GLU A 104 -9.55 10.82 16.41
C GLU A 104 -8.67 10.69 17.65
N GLY A 105 -9.16 11.07 18.85
CA GLY A 105 -8.39 10.87 20.09
C GLY A 105 -8.17 9.39 20.43
N LYS A 106 -9.17 8.53 20.15
CA LYS A 106 -9.02 7.07 20.30
C LYS A 106 -8.02 6.48 19.30
N LEU A 107 -8.04 6.94 18.06
CA LEU A 107 -7.12 6.48 17.02
C LEU A 107 -5.70 6.97 17.30
N GLN A 108 -5.53 8.23 17.69
CA GLN A 108 -4.23 8.80 18.04
C GLN A 108 -3.57 8.02 19.17
N ARG A 109 -4.32 7.69 20.24
CA ARG A 109 -3.80 6.85 21.34
C ARG A 109 -3.32 5.47 20.89
N LYS A 110 -3.93 4.89 19.84
CA LYS A 110 -3.44 3.61 19.28
C LYS A 110 -2.14 3.81 18.52
N ILE A 111 -2.03 4.89 17.75
CA ILE A 111 -0.80 5.25 17.04
C ILE A 111 0.32 5.53 18.06
N ASP A 112 0.04 6.27 19.13
CA ASP A 112 1.01 6.58 20.18
C ASP A 112 1.47 5.31 20.91
N LYS A 113 0.55 4.37 21.20
CA LYS A 113 0.89 3.06 21.77
C LYS A 113 1.82 2.25 20.86
N ASN A 114 1.73 2.44 19.55
CA ASN A 114 2.60 1.82 18.57
C ASN A 114 3.88 2.63 18.32
N GLY A 115 4.23 3.59 19.19
CA GLY A 115 5.44 4.40 19.05
C GLY A 115 5.32 5.55 18.05
N GLY A 116 4.11 6.02 17.75
CA GLY A 116 3.87 7.12 16.80
C GLY A 116 3.93 6.67 15.33
N VAL A 117 3.96 5.37 15.08
CA VAL A 117 4.02 4.79 13.74
C VAL A 117 2.81 3.91 13.46
N TRP A 118 2.51 3.75 12.18
CA TRP A 118 1.41 2.93 11.71
C TRP A 118 1.79 2.23 10.40
N GLU A 119 1.09 1.15 10.10
CA GLU A 119 1.28 0.37 8.88
C GLU A 119 0.53 0.99 7.71
N HIS A 120 1.27 1.31 6.64
CA HIS A 120 0.74 1.90 5.42
C HIS A 120 1.08 1.02 4.23
N ALA A 121 0.17 0.97 3.27
CA ALA A 121 0.52 0.42 1.97
C ALA A 121 1.60 1.29 1.31
N ALA A 122 2.54 0.66 0.63
CA ALA A 122 3.57 1.32 -0.15
C ALA A 122 3.80 0.57 -1.47
N LEU A 123 4.40 1.30 -2.43
CA LEU A 123 4.82 0.76 -3.71
C LEU A 123 6.33 0.53 -3.67
N PHE A 124 6.75 -0.61 -4.20
CA PHE A 124 8.14 -1.02 -4.33
C PHE A 124 8.46 -1.29 -5.79
N ASP A 125 9.72 -1.16 -6.16
CA ASP A 125 10.19 -1.65 -7.46
C ASP A 125 10.32 -3.19 -7.44
N LEU A 126 10.69 -3.78 -8.58
CA LEU A 126 10.91 -5.23 -8.66
C LEU A 126 12.12 -5.70 -7.84
N ALA A 127 13.06 -4.81 -7.54
CA ALA A 127 14.22 -5.09 -6.71
C ALA A 127 13.91 -5.01 -5.20
N GLY A 128 12.70 -4.57 -4.83
CA GLY A 128 12.27 -4.42 -3.44
C GLY A 128 12.59 -3.07 -2.80
N ASN A 129 13.05 -2.08 -3.58
CA ASN A 129 13.29 -0.74 -3.07
C ASN A 129 12.00 0.07 -3.01
N PRO A 130 11.81 0.90 -1.97
CA PRO A 130 10.62 1.72 -1.82
C PRO A 130 10.57 2.82 -2.90
N VAL A 131 9.42 2.96 -3.55
CA VAL A 131 9.19 3.92 -4.64
C VAL A 131 8.43 5.14 -4.11
N PRO A 132 8.81 6.39 -4.48
CA PRO A 132 8.07 7.60 -4.12
C PRO A 132 6.66 7.64 -4.73
N ALA A 133 5.69 7.02 -4.04
CA ALA A 133 4.34 6.86 -4.53
C ALA A 133 3.29 7.16 -3.46
N ILE A 134 2.22 7.84 -3.86
CA ILE A 134 1.07 8.14 -2.99
C ILE A 134 -0.18 7.52 -3.58
N LEU A 135 -0.97 6.84 -2.75
CA LEU A 135 -2.27 6.36 -3.16
C LEU A 135 -3.28 7.51 -3.22
N LYS A 136 -3.83 7.76 -4.42
CA LYS A 136 -4.78 8.85 -4.65
C LYS A 136 -6.11 8.34 -5.21
N PRO A 137 -7.24 8.96 -4.81
CA PRO A 137 -8.52 8.69 -5.44
C PRO A 137 -8.52 9.26 -6.86
N THR A 138 -9.02 8.46 -7.81
CA THR A 138 -9.25 8.83 -9.21
C THR A 138 -10.71 8.57 -9.58
N ARG A 139 -11.13 8.99 -10.79
CA ARG A 139 -12.46 8.68 -11.35
C ARG A 139 -12.80 7.18 -11.35
N PHE A 140 -11.79 6.32 -11.44
CA PHE A 140 -11.95 4.87 -11.59
C PHE A 140 -11.62 4.09 -10.31
N GLY A 141 -11.53 4.77 -9.16
CA GLY A 141 -11.08 4.19 -7.90
C GLY A 141 -9.68 4.68 -7.53
N PHE A 142 -8.98 3.94 -6.68
CA PHE A 142 -7.66 4.35 -6.19
C PHE A 142 -6.54 3.92 -7.15
N ALA A 143 -5.54 4.79 -7.32
CA ALA A 143 -4.34 4.49 -8.06
C ALA A 143 -3.13 5.12 -7.37
N TRP A 144 -1.98 4.48 -7.51
CA TRP A 144 -0.71 5.03 -7.05
C TRP A 144 -0.24 6.10 -8.03
N ALA A 145 -0.01 7.29 -7.52
CA ALA A 145 0.70 8.36 -8.22
C ALA A 145 2.18 8.24 -7.88
N VAL A 146 3.00 7.83 -8.86
CA VAL A 146 4.46 7.72 -8.73
C VAL A 146 5.10 9.06 -9.08
N TYR A 147 6.03 9.51 -8.25
CA TYR A 147 6.70 10.79 -8.36
C TYR A 147 8.18 10.62 -8.68
N ALA A 148 8.76 11.59 -9.38
CA ALA A 148 10.20 11.62 -9.64
C ALA A 148 11.02 12.04 -8.41
N ASN A 149 10.37 12.65 -7.41
CA ASN A 149 11.02 13.15 -6.20
C ASN A 149 10.51 12.41 -4.96
N GLN A 150 11.37 12.34 -3.93
CA GLN A 150 11.04 11.70 -2.66
C GLN A 150 9.98 12.46 -1.87
N LYS A 151 9.83 13.76 -2.10
CA LYS A 151 8.80 14.58 -1.44
C LYS A 151 7.39 14.32 -1.99
N CYS A 152 7.26 13.49 -3.02
CA CYS A 152 6.01 13.19 -3.72
C CYS A 152 5.20 14.43 -4.12
N THR A 153 5.90 15.48 -4.56
CA THR A 153 5.31 16.75 -5.00
C THR A 153 5.50 16.96 -6.51
N GLY A 154 4.62 17.77 -7.10
CA GLY A 154 4.73 18.16 -8.51
C GLY A 154 4.15 17.13 -9.48
N LYS A 155 4.85 16.92 -10.61
CA LYS A 155 4.37 16.11 -11.73
C LYS A 155 4.45 14.61 -11.42
N VAL A 156 3.31 13.93 -11.60
CA VAL A 156 3.24 12.47 -11.54
C VAL A 156 3.93 11.88 -12.77
N VAL A 157 4.90 10.99 -12.55
CA VAL A 157 5.65 10.28 -13.59
C VAL A 157 4.79 9.18 -14.18
N GLN A 158 4.16 8.38 -13.32
CA GLN A 158 3.37 7.24 -13.73
C GLN A 158 2.20 7.02 -12.77
N TRP A 159 1.08 6.56 -13.34
CA TRP A 159 -0.07 6.11 -12.57
C TRP A 159 -0.12 4.59 -12.57
N VAL A 160 -0.10 3.97 -11.39
CA VAL A 160 -0.17 2.52 -11.21
C VAL A 160 -1.51 2.18 -10.55
N GLY A 161 -2.49 1.83 -11.38
CA GLY A 161 -3.81 1.40 -10.90
C GLY A 161 -3.81 -0.05 -10.43
N TYR A 162 -4.66 -0.34 -9.44
CA TYR A 162 -4.98 -1.71 -9.05
C TYR A 162 -5.66 -2.48 -10.18
N SER A 163 -5.43 -3.78 -10.21
CA SER A 163 -6.24 -4.69 -11.03
C SER A 163 -7.58 -4.96 -10.36
N SER A 164 -8.65 -4.96 -11.15
CA SER A 164 -10.01 -5.36 -10.74
C SER A 164 -10.22 -6.88 -10.83
N ALA A 165 -9.16 -7.67 -11.08
CA ALA A 165 -9.26 -9.11 -11.09
C ALA A 165 -9.73 -9.64 -9.72
N HIS A 166 -10.59 -10.67 -9.71
CA HIS A 166 -11.12 -11.26 -8.48
C HIS A 166 -10.04 -12.07 -7.71
N ASN A 167 -9.09 -12.66 -8.43
CA ASN A 167 -8.01 -13.44 -7.84
C ASN A 167 -6.85 -12.55 -7.39
N LEU A 168 -6.43 -12.69 -6.13
CA LEU A 168 -5.31 -11.95 -5.54
C LEU A 168 -3.99 -12.13 -6.32
N GLN A 169 -3.63 -13.36 -6.69
CA GLN A 169 -2.41 -13.65 -7.46
C GLN A 169 -2.40 -12.86 -8.78
N MET A 170 -3.53 -12.82 -9.49
CA MET A 170 -3.67 -12.07 -10.74
C MET A 170 -3.55 -10.55 -10.51
N ARG A 171 -4.06 -10.05 -9.38
CA ARG A 171 -3.89 -8.64 -9.02
C ARG A 171 -2.44 -8.29 -8.77
N ILE A 172 -1.71 -9.11 -8.01
CA ILE A 172 -0.28 -8.93 -7.74
C ILE A 172 0.50 -8.97 -9.05
N LYS A 173 0.28 -10.00 -9.88
CA LYS A 173 0.95 -10.15 -11.19
C LYS A 173 0.69 -8.99 -12.14
N THR A 174 -0.49 -8.38 -12.08
CA THR A 174 -0.82 -7.19 -12.90
C THR A 174 -0.08 -5.94 -12.45
N VAL A 175 0.23 -5.81 -11.16
CA VAL A 175 1.05 -4.68 -10.67
C VAL A 175 2.53 -4.95 -10.99
N GLU A 176 2.96 -6.21 -10.85
CA GLU A 176 4.32 -6.63 -11.18
C GLU A 176 4.65 -6.49 -12.67
N SER A 177 3.69 -6.79 -13.56
CA SER A 177 3.86 -6.55 -14.99
C SER A 177 4.01 -5.07 -15.37
N LYS A 178 3.66 -4.15 -14.46
CA LYS A 178 3.89 -2.70 -14.60
C LYS A 178 5.24 -2.27 -14.02
N GLY A 179 6.02 -3.20 -13.48
CA GLY A 179 7.33 -2.96 -12.87
C GLY A 179 7.30 -2.66 -11.37
N TYR A 180 6.20 -2.98 -10.68
CA TYR A 180 6.03 -2.61 -9.27
C TYR A 180 5.52 -3.77 -8.41
N ARG A 181 5.86 -3.76 -7.13
CA ARG A 181 5.29 -4.61 -6.09
C ARG A 181 4.58 -3.75 -5.06
N ILE A 182 3.59 -4.33 -4.38
CA ILE A 182 2.91 -3.66 -3.27
C ILE A 182 3.45 -4.27 -1.98
N GLY A 183 3.61 -3.45 -0.95
CA GLY A 183 3.97 -3.92 0.38
C GLY A 183 3.36 -3.05 1.46
N ILE A 184 3.79 -3.32 2.69
CA ILE A 184 3.42 -2.61 3.91
C ILE A 184 4.70 -2.04 4.51
N VAL A 185 4.67 -0.76 4.83
CA VAL A 185 5.73 -0.06 5.57
C VAL A 185 5.18 0.48 6.87
N ARG A 186 6.02 0.54 7.90
CA ARG A 186 5.72 1.21 9.16
C ARG A 186 6.31 2.62 9.11
N ALA A 187 5.44 3.62 9.12
CA ALA A 187 5.82 5.01 8.94
C ALA A 187 5.17 5.92 9.98
N ARG A 188 5.79 7.09 10.22
CA ARG A 188 5.28 8.10 11.16
C ARG A 188 3.90 8.57 10.74
N SER A 189 2.99 8.57 11.70
CA SER A 189 1.57 8.67 11.43
C SER A 189 0.85 9.48 12.48
N GLN A 190 -0.31 10.00 12.09
CA GLN A 190 -1.18 10.73 12.99
C GLN A 190 -2.64 10.50 12.61
N ALA A 191 -3.53 10.57 13.60
CA ALA A 191 -4.96 10.55 13.36
C ALA A 191 -5.38 11.88 12.69
N GLN A 192 -6.15 11.75 11.61
CA GLN A 192 -6.82 12.85 10.97
C GLN A 192 -8.33 12.66 11.14
N ALA A 193 -8.99 13.64 11.74
CA ALA A 193 -10.43 13.68 11.81
C ALA A 193 -11.01 13.78 10.39
N ILE A 194 -12.01 12.96 10.10
CA ILE A 194 -12.81 13.04 8.89
C ILE A 194 -14.25 13.31 9.31
N GLN A 195 -14.85 14.32 8.69
CA GLN A 195 -16.27 14.57 8.81
C GLN A 195 -16.94 14.34 7.46
N GLU A 196 -17.78 13.31 7.39
CA GLU A 196 -18.60 13.02 6.22
C GLU A 196 -20.07 13.32 6.57
N GLY A 197 -20.50 14.54 6.24
CA GLY A 197 -21.80 15.08 6.66
C GLY A 197 -21.91 15.16 8.19
N ARG A 198 -22.78 14.32 8.78
CA ARG A 198 -22.97 14.23 10.23
C ARG A 198 -22.13 13.15 10.91
N LYS A 199 -21.46 12.28 10.14
CA LYS A 199 -20.63 11.20 10.69
C LYS A 199 -19.24 11.73 10.97
N LYS A 200 -18.80 11.59 12.22
CA LYS A 200 -17.41 11.82 12.65
C LYS A 200 -16.67 10.50 12.65
N SER A 201 -15.58 10.42 11.91
CA SER A 201 -14.66 9.30 11.88
C SER A 201 -13.22 9.81 11.93
N ALA A 202 -12.25 8.90 12.02
CA ALA A 202 -10.85 9.24 11.94
C ALA A 202 -10.15 8.28 10.97
N LYS A 203 -9.19 8.80 10.21
CA LYS A 203 -8.26 7.99 9.42
C LYS A 203 -6.85 8.19 9.93
N VAL A 204 -5.99 7.21 9.66
CA VAL A 204 -4.56 7.38 9.83
C VAL A 204 -4.02 8.10 8.60
N THR A 205 -3.22 9.14 8.82
CA THR A 205 -2.53 9.89 7.76
C THR A 205 -1.05 9.90 8.08
N ARG A 206 -0.20 9.66 7.08
CA ARG A 206 1.26 9.77 7.23
C ARG A 206 1.67 11.22 7.44
N THR A 207 2.63 11.46 8.32
CA THR A 207 3.15 12.81 8.62
C THR A 207 4.37 13.18 7.78
N ASP A 208 5.00 12.19 7.13
CA ASP A 208 6.19 12.34 6.26
C ASP A 208 5.90 12.91 4.86
N GLY A 209 4.65 13.23 4.55
CA GLY A 209 4.25 13.74 3.23
C GLY A 209 3.97 12.65 2.19
N GLY A 210 3.95 11.37 2.60
CA GLY A 210 3.47 10.24 1.80
C GLY A 210 4.53 9.22 1.44
N PHE A 211 5.81 9.57 1.53
CA PHE A 211 6.94 8.67 1.29
C PHE A 211 8.08 8.99 2.23
N ASP A 212 8.66 7.94 2.80
CA ASP A 212 9.84 7.99 3.66
C ASP A 212 10.74 6.82 3.24
N PRO A 213 11.93 7.07 2.68
CA PRO A 213 12.84 6.02 2.25
C PRO A 213 13.41 5.22 3.43
N GLU A 214 13.38 5.78 4.65
CA GLU A 214 13.87 5.12 5.87
C GLU A 214 12.76 4.38 6.62
N ALA A 215 11.53 4.34 6.07
CA ALA A 215 10.44 3.60 6.67
C ALA A 215 10.75 2.09 6.73
N GLU A 216 10.45 1.49 7.88
CA GLU A 216 10.64 0.05 8.10
C GLU A 216 9.71 -0.74 7.18
N VAL A 217 10.27 -1.60 6.33
CA VAL A 217 9.50 -2.47 5.44
C VAL A 217 9.02 -3.68 6.24
N VAL A 218 7.72 -3.76 6.46
CA VAL A 218 7.10 -4.86 7.23
C VAL A 218 6.90 -6.08 6.34
N LYS A 219 6.36 -5.87 5.13
CA LYS A 219 6.03 -6.97 4.22
C LYS A 219 6.01 -6.50 2.78
N VAL A 220 6.50 -7.33 1.86
CA VAL A 220 6.33 -7.13 0.41
C VAL A 220 5.53 -8.30 -0.15
N PHE A 221 4.51 -8.00 -0.94
CA PHE A 221 3.67 -9.00 -1.57
C PHE A 221 4.26 -9.38 -2.93
N ALA A 222 4.82 -10.59 -3.01
CA ALA A 222 5.28 -11.23 -4.24
C ALA A 222 4.30 -12.34 -4.63
N PRO A 223 4.11 -12.64 -5.93
CA PRO A 223 3.18 -13.68 -6.37
C PRO A 223 3.62 -15.08 -5.95
N GLU A 224 4.90 -15.30 -5.68
CA GLU A 224 5.44 -16.62 -5.26
C GLU A 224 5.02 -17.00 -3.83
N LEU A 225 4.53 -16.02 -3.05
CA LEU A 225 4.13 -16.20 -1.66
C LEU A 225 2.63 -16.49 -1.48
N TYR A 226 1.84 -16.56 -2.57
CA TYR A 226 0.38 -16.70 -2.57
C TYR A 226 -0.07 -17.59 -3.71
#